data_AF-A0A2V8I8Q7-F1
#
_entry.id   AF-A0A2V8I8Q7-F1
#
_cell.length_a   1.000
_cell.length_b   1.000
_cell.length_c   1.000
_cell.angle_alpha   90.00
_cell.angle_beta   90.00
_cell.angle_gamma   90.00
#
_symmetry.space_group_name_H-M   'P 1'
#
loop_
_entity.id
_entity.type
_entity.pdbx_description
1 polymer ?
#
loop_
_entity_poly.entity_id
_entity_poly.type
_entity_poly.pdbx_seq_one_letter_code
_entity_poly.pdbx_strand_id
1 'polypeptide(L)' 'MESAIRGLVLDSSVLVAAERAKLTTPEVLRNIRATAEVGDAPIVISVMTVAELAHGIYRANTPERRERRASVCR' A
#
# COMPACT_ATOMS: atom_id res chain seq x y z
N MET A 1 23.54 17.97 -5.89
CA MET A 1 22.31 18.51 -5.27
C MET A 1 21.54 17.30 -4.80
N GLU A 2 21.43 17.10 -3.49
CA GLU A 2 20.70 15.97 -2.93
C GLU A 2 19.22 16.13 -3.30
N SER A 3 18.67 15.15 -4.02
CA SER A 3 17.29 15.20 -4.48
C SER A 3 16.37 14.83 -3.32
N ALA A 4 15.79 15.84 -2.66
CA ALA A 4 14.80 15.61 -1.61
C ALA A 4 13.49 15.08 -2.23
N ILE A 5 13.04 13.90 -1.78
CA ILE A 5 11.71 13.38 -2.13
C ILE A 5 10.65 14.35 -1.59
N ARG A 6 9.80 14.87 -2.47
CA ARG A 6 8.73 15.83 -2.12
C ARG A 6 7.40 15.16 -1.81
N GLY A 7 7.25 13.91 -2.20
CA GLY A 7 6.04 13.11 -2.03
C GLY A 7 6.23 11.74 -2.66
N LEU A 8 5.46 10.78 -2.18
CA LEU A 8 5.48 9.40 -2.66
C LEU A 8 4.07 8.97 -3.03
N VAL A 9 3.88 8.62 -4.30
CA VAL A 9 2.63 8.01 -4.77
C VAL A 9 2.81 6.50 -4.73
N LEU A 10 1.99 5.80 -3.95
CA LEU A 10 2.02 4.34 -3.90
C LEU A 10 1.15 3.76 -5.01
N ASP A 11 1.76 2.91 -5.81
CA ASP A 11 1.06 2.05 -6.76
C ASP A 11 0.38 0.85 -6.05
N SER A 12 -0.62 0.26 -6.69
CA SER A 12 -1.32 -0.92 -6.14
C SER A 12 -0.38 -2.12 -5.98
N SER A 13 0.63 -2.27 -6.84
CA SER A 13 1.59 -3.38 -6.75
C SER A 13 2.36 -3.39 -5.42
N VAL A 14 2.70 -2.23 -4.86
CA VAL A 14 3.38 -2.11 -3.56
C VAL A 14 2.49 -2.63 -2.44
N LEU A 15 1.22 -2.23 -2.43
CA LEU A 15 0.24 -2.65 -1.42
C LEU A 15 -0.11 -4.14 -1.57
N VAL A 16 -0.22 -4.64 -2.79
CA VAL A 16 -0.40 -6.08 -3.06
C VAL A 16 0.81 -6.90 -2.62
N ALA A 17 2.03 -6.40 -2.81
CA ALA A 17 3.24 -7.06 -2.32
C ALA A 17 3.27 -7.13 -0.79
N ALA A 18 2.90 -6.04 -0.13
CA ALA A 18 2.76 -5.98 1.33
C ALA A 18 1.70 -6.96 1.86
N GLU A 19 0.53 -7.03 1.22
CA GLU A 19 -0.52 -8.00 1.54
C GLU A 19 0.01 -9.43 1.50
N ARG A 20 0.74 -9.78 0.44
CA ARG A 20 1.36 -11.12 0.27
C ARG A 20 2.42 -11.39 1.32
N ALA A 21 3.15 -10.37 1.75
CA ALA A 21 4.09 -10.42 2.87
C ALA A 21 3.39 -10.43 4.24
N LYS A 22 2.05 -10.39 4.28
CA LYS A 22 1.23 -10.34 5.50
C LYS A 22 1.47 -9.10 6.36
N LEU A 23 1.93 -8.01 5.75
CA LEU A 23 2.11 -6.72 6.41
C LEU A 23 0.77 -5.98 6.48
N THR A 24 0.57 -5.28 7.58
CA THR A 24 -0.55 -4.34 7.79
C THR A 24 -0.21 -2.97 7.21
N THR A 25 -1.23 -2.17 6.89
CA THR A 25 -1.05 -0.79 6.39
C THR A 25 -0.11 0.05 7.27
N PRO A 26 -0.23 0.05 8.61
CA PRO A 26 0.71 0.78 9.47
C PRO A 26 2.15 0.26 9.38
N GLU A 27 2.38 -1.04 9.22
CA GLU A 27 3.72 -1.61 9.05
C GLU A 27 4.35 -1.19 7.72
N VAL A 28 3.56 -1.19 6.64
CA VAL A 28 4.01 -0.72 5.32
C VAL A 28 4.43 0.73 5.40
N LEU A 29 3.59 1.59 5.99
CA LEU A 29 3.89 3.02 6.12
C LEU A 29 5.13 3.25 7.01
N ARG A 30 5.28 2.51 8.11
CA ARG A 30 6.50 2.58 8.95
C ARG A 30 7.75 2.17 8.16
N ASN A 31 7.70 1.08 7.41
CA ASN A 31 8.84 0.60 6.63
C ASN A 31 9.23 1.59 5.53
N ILE A 32 8.23 2.19 4.86
CA ILE A 32 8.46 3.24 3.85
C ILE A 32 9.08 4.49 4.49
N ARG A 33 8.55 4.94 5.64
CA ARG A 33 9.08 6.11 6.37
C ARG A 33 10.47 5.88 6.95
N ALA A 34 10.81 4.64 7.28
CA ALA A 34 12.16 4.27 7.76
C ALA A 34 13.23 4.40 6.66
N THR A 35 12.84 4.56 5.39
CA THR A 35 13.78 4.89 4.33
C THR A 35 14.22 6.34 4.45
N ALA A 36 15.54 6.57 4.57
CA ALA A 36 16.12 7.89 4.82
C ALA A 36 15.76 8.94 3.74
N GLU A 37 15.36 8.49 2.56
CA GLU A 37 15.02 9.36 1.43
C GLU A 37 13.59 9.94 1.52
N VAL A 38 12.65 9.24 2.16
CA VAL A 38 11.23 9.62 2.19
C VAL A 38 10.92 10.52 3.39
N GLY A 39 11.40 10.18 4.58
CA GLY A 39 11.15 10.93 5.81
C GLY A 39 9.67 11.27 6.03
N ASP A 40 9.39 12.57 6.18
CA ASP A 40 8.04 13.12 6.40
C ASP A 40 7.29 13.51 5.12
N ALA A 41 7.82 13.15 3.94
CA ALA A 41 7.14 13.43 2.69
C ALA A 41 5.71 12.86 2.67
N PRO A 42 4.74 13.58 2.06
CA PRO A 42 3.38 13.07 1.90
C PRO A 42 3.37 11.74 1.14
N ILE A 43 2.69 10.75 1.73
CA ILE A 43 2.43 9.47 1.09
C ILE A 43 0.98 9.50 0.62
N VAL A 44 0.75 9.31 -0.66
CA VAL A 44 -0.58 9.36 -1.28
C VAL A 44 -0.83 8.13 -2.15
N ILE A 45 -2.10 7.82 -2.38
CA ILE A 45 -2.54 6.83 -3.36
C ILE A 45 -3.50 7.49 -4.33
N SER A 46 -3.54 6.99 -5.57
CA SER A 46 -4.55 7.41 -6.54
C SER A 46 -5.91 6.78 -6.22
N VAL A 47 -6.99 7.43 -6.63
CA VAL A 47 -8.33 6.82 -6.63
C VAL A 47 -8.37 5.53 -7.46
N MET A 48 -7.53 5.44 -8.50
CA MET A 48 -7.38 4.21 -9.30
C MET A 48 -6.81 3.07 -8.46
N THR A 49 -5.78 3.33 -7.66
CA THR A 49 -5.21 2.36 -6.72
C THR A 49 -6.26 1.83 -5.75
N VAL A 50 -7.13 2.70 -5.23
CA VAL A 50 -8.26 2.31 -4.37
C VAL A 50 -9.23 1.39 -5.12
N ALA A 51 -9.60 1.76 -6.35
CA ALA A 51 -10.51 0.97 -7.17
C ALA A 51 -9.94 -0.43 -7.50
N GLU A 52 -8.65 -0.51 -7.80
CA GLU A 52 -7.94 -1.78 -8.08
C GLU A 52 -7.94 -2.71 -6.86
N LEU A 53 -7.67 -2.17 -5.67
CA LEU A 53 -7.72 -2.95 -4.43
C LEU A 53 -9.14 -3.43 -4.12
N ALA A 54 -10.13 -2.54 -4.23
CA ALA A 54 -11.54 -2.88 -4.02
C ALA A 54 -12.02 -3.96 -5.00
N HIS A 55 -11.66 -3.82 -6.28
CA HIS A 55 -11.95 -4.82 -7.30
C HIS A 55 -11.25 -6.16 -7.00
N GLY A 56 -10.01 -6.12 -6.51
CA GLY A 56 -9.27 -7.30 -6.08
C GLY A 56 -9.95 -8.05 -4.93
N ILE A 57 -10.51 -7.33 -3.94
CA ILE A 57 -11.30 -7.90 -2.84
C ILE A 57 -12.58 -8.54 -3.39
N TYR A 58 -13.30 -7.82 -4.25
CA TYR A 58 -14.55 -8.31 -4.85
C TYR A 58 -14.35 -9.59 -5.67
N ARG A 59 -13.26 -9.67 -6.44
CA ARG A 59 -12.92 -10.83 -7.28
C ARG A 59 -12.35 -12.02 -6.47
N ALA A 60 -12.24 -11.94 -5.15
CA ALA A 60 -11.68 -13.03 -4.37
C ALA A 60 -12.65 -14.22 -4.31
N ASN A 61 -12.23 -15.38 -4.83
CA ASN A 61 -13.08 -16.56 -4.94
C ASN A 61 -13.25 -17.35 -3.62
N THR A 62 -12.57 -16.95 -2.54
CA THR A 62 -12.74 -17.56 -1.21
C THR A 62 -12.79 -16.50 -0.12
N PRO A 63 -13.50 -16.75 1.00
CA PRO A 63 -13.57 -15.83 2.13
C PRO A 63 -12.20 -15.45 2.70
N GLU A 64 -11.29 -16.42 2.83
CA GLU A 64 -9.95 -16.21 3.40
C GLU A 64 -9.11 -15.27 2.53
N ARG A 65 -9.22 -15.42 1.19
CA ARG A 65 -8.55 -14.54 0.24
C ARG A 65 -9.16 -13.14 0.26
N ARG A 66 -10.47 -13.03 0.44
CA ARG A 66 -11.17 -11.74 0.56
C ARG A 66 -10.73 -11.00 1.83
N GLU A 67 -10.68 -11.70 2.96
CA GLU A 67 -10.26 -11.14 4.24
C GLU A 67 -8.81 -10.68 4.23
N ARG A 68 -7.91 -11.49 3.65
CA ARG A 68 -6.50 -11.12 3.44
C ARG A 68 -6.38 -9.85 2.61
N ARG A 69 -7.05 -9.75 1.46
CA ARG A 69 -6.98 -8.55 0.61
C ARG A 69 -7.57 -7.31 1.31
N ALA A 70 -8.60 -7.50 2.13
CA ALA A 70 -9.20 -6.42 2.90
C ALA A 70 -8.33 -5.94 4.08
N SER A 71 -7.22 -6.61 4.42
CA SER A 71 -6.33 -6.14 5.49
C SER A 71 -5.50 -4.93 5.08
N VAL A 72 -5.29 -4.71 3.77
CA VAL A 72 -4.55 -3.56 3.23
C VAL A 72 -5.41 -2.31 3.07
N CYS A 73 -6.74 -2.46 3.14
CA CYS A 73 -7.70 -1.36 3.14
C CYS A 73 -8.15 -0.94 4.56
N ARG A 74 -7.57 -1.55 5.59
CA ARG A 74 -7.83 -1.29 7.01
C ARG A 74 -6.59 -0.67 7.66
#